data_AF-A0A940KH81-F1
#
_entry.id   AF-A0A940KH81-F1
#
_cell.length_a   1.000
_cell.length_b   1.000
_cell.length_c   1.000
_cell.angle_alpha   90.00
_cell.angle_beta   90.00
_cell.angle_gamma   90.00
#
_symmetry.space_group_name_H-M   'P 1'
#
loop_
_entity.id
_entity.type
_entity.pdbx_description
1 polymer ?
#
loop_
_entity_poly.entity_id
_entity_poly.type
_entity_poly.pdbx_seq_one_letter_code
_entity_poly.pdbx_strand_id
1 'polypeptide(L)'
;LVYNCGHWIPFQVAYAGGIDMLSNPAGDSIVTPWEKILKYDPEVLVIAPCGFDVKRSGEELHLLTQKPGWENLTAVKEKAVHIADYDLFTQPSAGTLVDGIEILAACFHPQYFSVPAHLRHKTVPLFQTEKEYVQA
;
A
#
# COMPACT_ATOMS: atom_id res chain seq x y z
N LEU A 1 14.60 -4.50 -0.10
CA LEU A 1 14.37 -4.31 1.36
C LEU A 1 12.97 -3.75 1.53
N VAL A 2 12.27 -4.07 2.62
CA VAL A 2 10.95 -3.48 2.91
C VAL A 2 11.14 -2.38 3.96
N TYR A 3 10.49 -1.25 3.77
CA TYR A 3 10.49 -0.13 4.71
C TYR A 3 9.09 0.03 5.31
N ASN A 4 9.01 0.41 6.58
CA ASN A 4 7.74 0.76 7.20
C ASN A 4 7.29 2.19 6.83
N CYS A 5 6.08 2.55 7.28
CA CYS A 5 5.59 3.92 7.25
C CYS A 5 6.36 4.77 8.28
N GLY A 6 7.17 5.71 7.81
CA GLY A 6 7.80 6.76 8.61
C GLY A 6 7.35 8.16 8.17
N HIS A 7 7.95 9.19 8.74
CA HIS A 7 7.71 10.59 8.45
C HIS A 7 6.23 10.97 8.66
N TRP A 8 5.55 11.45 7.62
CA TRP A 8 4.15 11.85 7.66
C TRP A 8 3.17 10.73 7.29
N ILE A 9 3.65 9.62 6.70
CA ILE A 9 2.80 8.51 6.23
C ILE A 9 1.93 7.94 7.37
N PRO A 10 2.44 7.76 8.61
CA PRO A 10 1.61 7.25 9.70
C PRO A 10 0.42 8.15 10.04
N PHE A 11 0.54 9.46 9.82
CA PHE A 11 -0.59 10.39 9.99
C PHE A 11 -1.61 10.21 8.87
N GLN A 12 -1.20 9.98 7.63
CA GLN A 12 -2.13 9.67 6.54
C GLN A 12 -2.92 8.39 6.83
N VAL A 13 -2.23 7.34 7.32
CA VAL A 13 -2.87 6.09 7.76
C VAL A 13 -3.89 6.36 8.87
N ALA A 14 -3.54 7.15 9.88
CA ALA A 14 -4.44 7.49 10.98
C ALA A 14 -5.66 8.31 10.51
N TYR A 15 -5.47 9.30 9.63
CA TYR A 15 -6.57 10.11 9.08
C TYR A 15 -7.52 9.29 8.20
N ALA A 16 -7.02 8.25 7.55
CA ALA A 16 -7.84 7.30 6.79
C ALA A 16 -8.55 6.26 7.69
N GLY A 17 -8.34 6.28 9.00
CA GLY A 17 -8.94 5.34 9.96
C GLY A 17 -8.15 4.05 10.18
N GLY A 18 -6.93 3.96 9.64
CA GLY A 18 -6.04 2.81 9.80
C GLY A 18 -5.18 2.87 11.06
N ILE A 19 -4.63 1.72 11.44
CA ILE A 19 -3.68 1.58 12.55
C ILE A 19 -2.48 0.78 12.03
N ASP A 20 -1.28 1.37 12.11
CA ASP A 20 -0.02 0.71 11.78
C ASP A 20 0.90 0.71 13.00
N MET A 21 0.99 -0.43 13.70
CA MET A 21 1.84 -0.60 14.88
C MET A 21 3.31 -0.80 14.53
N LEU A 22 3.63 -1.04 13.26
CA LEU A 22 5.01 -1.08 12.77
C LEU A 22 5.51 0.30 12.35
N SER A 23 4.64 1.30 12.26
CA SER A 23 4.99 2.65 11.84
C SER A 23 5.92 3.39 12.81
N ASN A 24 6.58 4.44 12.32
CA ASN A 24 7.42 5.36 13.09
C ASN A 24 6.94 6.81 12.90
N PRO A 25 5.89 7.25 13.62
CA PRO A 25 5.31 8.59 13.45
C PRO A 25 6.34 9.70 13.63
N ALA A 26 6.44 10.60 12.65
CA ALA A 26 7.41 11.70 12.58
C ALA A 26 8.91 11.31 12.61
N GLY A 27 9.24 10.02 12.68
CA GLY A 27 10.61 9.50 12.60
C GLY A 27 10.92 8.87 11.24
N ASP A 28 12.16 8.48 11.00
CA ASP A 28 12.57 7.91 9.71
C ASP A 28 11.83 6.61 9.37
N SER A 29 11.64 6.36 8.07
CA SER A 29 11.30 5.04 7.57
C SER A 29 12.49 4.11 7.77
N ILE A 30 12.27 2.98 8.44
CA ILE A 30 13.30 1.99 8.75
C ILE A 30 13.10 0.71 7.97
N VAL A 31 14.22 0.05 7.66
CA VAL A 31 14.18 -1.30 7.09
C VAL A 31 13.50 -2.23 8.09
N THR A 32 12.41 -2.84 7.65
CA THR A 32 11.60 -3.75 8.44
C THR A 32 11.85 -5.18 7.96
N PRO A 33 12.34 -6.09 8.83
CA PRO A 33 12.52 -7.49 8.48
C PRO A 33 11.20 -8.12 8.04
N TRP A 34 11.27 -9.02 7.06
CA TRP A 34 10.08 -9.67 6.50
C TRP A 34 9.33 -10.47 7.57
N GLU A 35 10.06 -11.13 8.46
CA GLU A 35 9.53 -11.93 9.56
C GLU A 35 8.72 -11.07 10.54
N LYS A 36 9.06 -9.78 10.69
CA LYS A 36 8.31 -8.84 11.51
C LYS A 36 6.95 -8.51 10.87
N ILE A 37 6.89 -8.41 9.54
CA ILE A 37 5.65 -8.20 8.79
C ILE A 37 4.77 -9.44 8.87
N LEU A 38 5.34 -10.63 8.66
CA LEU A 38 4.61 -11.90 8.82
C LEU A 38 4.02 -12.05 10.23
N LYS A 39 4.76 -11.68 11.26
CA LYS A 39 4.27 -11.73 12.65
C LYS A 39 3.22 -10.67 12.94
N TYR A 40 3.32 -9.50 12.32
CA TYR A 40 2.34 -8.42 12.48
C TYR A 40 1.01 -8.75 11.80
N ASP A 41 1.07 -9.47 10.67
CA ASP A 41 -0.08 -9.98 9.93
C ASP A 41 -1.13 -8.92 9.60
N PRO A 42 -0.81 -7.92 8.75
CA PRO A 42 -1.73 -6.84 8.42
C PRO A 42 -3.01 -7.34 7.75
N GLU A 43 -4.14 -6.72 8.11
CA GLU A 43 -5.45 -6.94 7.47
C GLU A 43 -5.54 -6.31 6.08
N VAL A 44 -4.83 -5.20 5.86
CA VAL A 44 -4.73 -4.51 4.58
C VAL A 44 -3.26 -4.18 4.31
N LEU A 45 -2.77 -4.45 3.10
CA LEU A 45 -1.41 -4.12 2.69
C LEU A 45 -1.43 -3.13 1.52
N VAL A 46 -0.83 -1.96 1.72
CA VAL A 46 -0.66 -0.93 0.67
C VAL A 46 0.82 -0.86 0.30
N ILE A 47 1.14 -1.08 -0.97
CA ILE A 47 2.49 -1.17 -1.51
C ILE A 47 2.75 0.08 -2.36
N ALA A 48 3.63 0.94 -1.89
CA ALA A 48 4.03 2.17 -2.59
C ALA A 48 5.56 2.39 -2.50
N PRO A 49 6.36 1.71 -3.35
CA PRO A 49 7.81 1.86 -3.37
C PRO A 49 8.19 3.28 -3.83
N CYS A 50 9.20 3.88 -3.18
CA CYS A 50 9.64 5.24 -3.51
C CYS A 50 10.07 5.36 -5.00
N GLY A 51 9.52 6.35 -5.70
CA GLY A 51 9.81 6.65 -7.10
C GLY A 51 9.17 5.70 -8.12
N PHE A 52 8.25 4.82 -7.70
CA PHE A 52 7.59 3.85 -8.57
C PHE A 52 6.11 4.17 -8.66
N ASP A 53 5.60 4.29 -9.89
CA ASP A 53 4.17 4.31 -10.15
C ASP A 53 3.56 2.90 -10.01
N VAL A 54 2.24 2.79 -10.12
CA VAL A 54 1.52 1.52 -10.06
C VAL A 54 2.02 0.50 -11.08
N LYS A 55 2.39 0.94 -12.29
CA LYS A 55 2.83 0.06 -13.38
C LYS A 55 4.18 -0.57 -13.05
N ARG A 56 5.18 0.25 -12.73
CA ARG A 56 6.51 -0.21 -12.35
C ARG A 56 6.47 -1.05 -11.07
N SER A 57 5.63 -0.67 -10.11
CA SER A 57 5.41 -1.45 -8.89
C SER A 57 4.85 -2.86 -9.20
N GLY A 58 4.00 -2.99 -10.21
CA GLY A 58 3.49 -4.27 -10.68
C GLY A 58 4.59 -5.17 -11.28
N GLU A 59 5.52 -4.61 -12.07
CA GLU A 59 6.64 -5.35 -12.67
C GLU A 59 7.57 -5.96 -11.60
N GLU A 60 7.79 -5.23 -10.51
CA GLU A 60 8.71 -5.59 -9.43
C GLU A 60 8.03 -6.33 -8.27
N LEU A 61 6.72 -6.54 -8.36
CA LEU A 61 5.93 -7.12 -7.28
C LEU A 61 6.36 -8.54 -6.91
N HIS A 62 6.91 -9.27 -7.88
CA HIS A 62 7.45 -10.61 -7.70
C HIS A 62 8.50 -10.67 -6.56
N LEU A 63 9.24 -9.60 -6.30
CA LEU A 63 10.22 -9.51 -5.21
C LEU A 63 9.58 -9.59 -3.81
N LEU A 64 8.29 -9.23 -3.71
CA LEU A 64 7.51 -9.28 -2.48
C LEU A 64 6.66 -10.55 -2.42
N THR A 65 5.98 -10.91 -3.51
CA THR A 65 5.07 -12.06 -3.55
C THR A 65 5.78 -13.42 -3.49
N GLN A 66 7.06 -13.49 -3.86
CA GLN A 66 7.88 -14.70 -3.73
C GLN A 66 8.50 -14.85 -2.33
N LYS A 67 8.25 -13.91 -1.40
CA LYS A 67 8.78 -14.04 -0.03
C LYS A 67 8.07 -15.17 0.71
N PRO A 68 8.80 -16.03 1.43
CA PRO A 68 8.19 -17.13 2.18
C PRO A 68 7.09 -16.63 3.11
N GLY A 69 5.91 -17.25 3.05
CA GLY A 69 4.77 -16.90 3.89
C GLY A 69 3.94 -15.72 3.40
N TRP A 70 4.22 -15.16 2.22
CA TRP A 70 3.36 -14.17 1.56
C TRP A 70 1.89 -14.61 1.52
N GLU A 71 1.65 -15.83 1.05
CA GLU A 71 0.33 -16.46 0.96
C GLU A 71 -0.37 -16.65 2.31
N ASN A 72 0.38 -16.57 3.42
CA ASN A 72 -0.15 -16.76 4.75
C ASN A 72 -0.69 -15.47 5.38
N LEU A 73 -0.34 -14.29 4.84
CA LEU A 73 -0.82 -13.00 5.33
C LEU A 73 -2.34 -12.88 5.20
N THR A 74 -2.98 -12.32 6.23
CA THR A 74 -4.42 -12.04 6.24
C THR A 74 -4.82 -11.15 5.07
N ALA A 75 -4.10 -10.05 4.82
CA ALA A 75 -4.34 -9.20 3.64
C ALA A 75 -4.31 -9.96 2.30
N VAL A 76 -3.45 -10.98 2.16
CA VAL A 76 -3.36 -11.77 0.91
C VAL A 76 -4.54 -12.73 0.78
N LYS A 77 -4.91 -13.42 1.87
CA LYS A 77 -6.06 -14.34 1.91
C LYS A 77 -7.37 -13.62 1.63
N GLU A 78 -7.55 -12.45 2.24
CA GLU A 78 -8.73 -11.60 2.10
C GLU A 78 -8.69 -10.70 0.87
N LYS A 79 -7.65 -10.83 0.03
CA LYS A 79 -7.46 -10.06 -1.21
C LYS A 79 -7.39 -8.53 -1.00
N ALA A 80 -7.05 -8.08 0.21
CA ALA A 80 -6.89 -6.69 0.60
C ALA A 80 -5.44 -6.21 0.42
N VAL A 81 -4.88 -6.43 -0.77
CA VAL A 81 -3.55 -5.94 -1.16
C VAL A 81 -3.71 -4.93 -2.29
N HIS A 82 -3.14 -3.74 -2.10
CA HIS A 82 -3.25 -2.62 -3.02
C HIS A 82 -1.86 -2.12 -3.40
N ILE A 83 -1.69 -1.82 -4.69
CA ILE A 83 -0.52 -1.11 -5.20
C ILE A 83 -0.93 0.35 -5.36
N ALA A 84 -0.06 1.28 -4.97
CA ALA A 84 -0.35 2.71 -5.08
C ALA A 84 0.90 3.51 -5.47
N ASP A 85 0.67 4.65 -6.11
CA ASP A 85 1.74 5.53 -6.56
C ASP A 85 2.53 6.13 -5.39
N TYR A 86 3.84 6.22 -5.56
CA TYR A 86 4.77 6.78 -4.57
C TYR A 86 4.49 8.25 -4.20
N ASP A 87 3.98 9.05 -5.14
CA ASP A 87 3.78 10.50 -4.97
C ASP A 87 2.60 10.84 -4.04
N LEU A 88 1.83 9.84 -3.61
CA LEU A 88 0.83 9.96 -2.56
C LEU A 88 1.47 9.89 -1.16
N PHE A 89 2.59 9.18 -1.03
CA PHE A 89 3.13 8.80 0.28
C PHE A 89 4.56 9.24 0.51
N THR A 90 5.49 8.88 -0.37
CA THR A 90 6.93 9.10 -0.12
C THR A 90 7.42 10.47 -0.57
N GLN A 91 6.72 11.11 -1.53
CA GLN A 91 7.07 12.44 -2.04
C GLN A 91 5.82 13.28 -2.37
N PRO A 92 4.89 13.49 -1.42
CA PRO A 92 3.65 14.17 -1.73
C PRO A 92 3.80 15.68 -1.87
N SER A 93 2.99 16.22 -2.78
CA SER A 93 2.59 17.62 -2.81
C SER A 93 1.41 17.86 -1.86
N ALA A 94 1.03 19.11 -1.65
CA ALA A 94 -0.15 19.42 -0.84
C ALA A 94 -1.45 18.77 -1.37
N GLY A 95 -1.59 18.62 -2.69
CA GLY A 95 -2.73 17.93 -3.29
C GLY A 95 -2.65 16.42 -3.10
N THR A 96 -1.52 15.83 -3.49
CA THR A 96 -1.37 14.36 -3.45
C THR A 96 -1.32 13.78 -2.05
N LEU A 97 -1.03 14.60 -1.02
CA LEU A 97 -1.15 14.21 0.38
C LEU A 97 -2.61 13.94 0.78
N VAL A 98 -3.56 14.76 0.33
CA VAL A 98 -4.99 14.54 0.61
C VAL A 98 -5.49 13.37 -0.23
N ASP A 99 -5.08 13.29 -1.50
CA ASP A 99 -5.40 12.16 -2.39
C ASP A 99 -4.93 10.82 -1.80
N GLY A 100 -3.76 10.80 -1.15
CA GLY A 100 -3.24 9.63 -0.44
C GLY A 100 -4.16 9.17 0.68
N ILE A 101 -4.70 10.11 1.47
CA ILE A 101 -5.68 9.80 2.52
C ILE A 101 -6.98 9.24 1.93
N GLU A 102 -7.49 9.83 0.84
CA GLU A 102 -8.71 9.33 0.17
C GLU A 102 -8.54 7.91 -0.38
N ILE A 103 -7.38 7.61 -0.98
CA ILE A 103 -7.03 6.26 -1.44
C ILE A 103 -6.95 5.29 -0.26
N LEU A 104 -6.24 5.65 0.81
CA LEU A 104 -6.12 4.80 1.98
C LEU A 104 -7.50 4.51 2.60
N ALA A 105 -8.39 5.50 2.69
CA ALA A 105 -9.73 5.31 3.20
C ALA A 105 -10.54 4.32 2.34
N ALA A 106 -10.41 4.39 1.01
CA ALA A 106 -11.02 3.43 0.09
C ALA A 106 -10.44 2.02 0.22
N CYS A 107 -9.13 1.89 0.49
CA CYS A 107 -8.48 0.60 0.75
C CYS A 107 -8.90 -0.02 2.09
N PHE A 108 -8.99 0.79 3.15
CA PHE A 108 -9.28 0.30 4.51
C PHE A 108 -10.77 0.02 4.72
N HIS A 109 -11.63 0.75 4.01
CA HIS A 109 -13.08 0.75 4.25
C HIS A 109 -13.88 0.71 2.94
N PRO A 110 -13.70 -0.34 2.10
CA PRO A 110 -14.31 -0.43 0.77
C PRO A 110 -15.85 -0.49 0.79
N GLN A 111 -16.47 -0.80 1.94
CA GLN A 111 -17.90 -0.78 2.15
C GLN A 111 -18.50 0.63 2.31
N TYR A 112 -17.66 1.63 2.63
CA TYR A 112 -18.09 3.01 2.86
C TYR A 112 -17.52 3.98 1.83
N PHE A 113 -16.31 3.71 1.31
CA PHE A 113 -15.63 4.57 0.37
C PHE A 113 -15.31 3.84 -0.93
N SER A 114 -15.27 4.60 -2.01
CA SER A 114 -14.81 4.14 -3.32
C SER A 114 -13.68 5.06 -3.78
N VAL A 115 -12.71 4.52 -4.51
CA VAL A 115 -11.61 5.33 -5.07
C VAL A 115 -12.19 6.44 -5.95
N PRO A 116 -11.91 7.72 -5.65
CA PRO A 116 -12.37 8.85 -6.44
C PRO A 116 -11.98 8.69 -7.91
N ALA A 117 -12.86 9.10 -8.83
CA ALA A 117 -12.66 8.85 -10.27
C ALA A 117 -11.32 9.40 -10.80
N HIS A 118 -10.90 10.55 -10.30
CA HIS A 118 -9.64 11.18 -10.69
C HIS A 118 -8.39 10.47 -10.12
N LEU A 119 -8.54 9.60 -9.11
CA LEU A 119 -7.46 8.87 -8.45
C LEU A 119 -7.37 7.39 -8.84
N ARG A 120 -8.28 6.87 -9.67
CA ARG A 120 -8.28 5.45 -10.07
C ARG A 120 -7.01 4.99 -10.77
N HIS A 121 -6.28 5.91 -11.41
CA HIS A 121 -5.01 5.60 -12.06
C HIS A 121 -3.83 5.52 -11.08
N LYS A 122 -4.03 5.95 -9.83
CA LYS A 122 -3.01 6.03 -8.78
C LYS A 122 -2.99 4.83 -7.84
N THR A 123 -3.97 3.94 -7.94
CA THR A 123 -4.03 2.72 -7.14
C THR A 123 -4.73 1.59 -7.88
N VAL A 124 -4.24 0.36 -7.71
CA VAL A 124 -4.86 -0.85 -8.22
C VAL A 124 -4.87 -1.95 -7.16
N PRO A 125 -5.99 -2.67 -6.97
CA PRO A 125 -6.01 -3.88 -6.15
C PRO A 125 -5.21 -4.99 -6.84
N LEU A 126 -4.41 -5.72 -6.08
CA LEU A 126 -3.59 -6.80 -6.62
C LEU A 126 -4.41 -7.97 -7.18
N PHE A 127 -5.56 -8.25 -6.55
CA PHE A 127 -6.34 -9.47 -6.82
C PHE A 127 -7.67 -9.23 -7.54
N GLN A 128 -7.98 -8.00 -7.98
CA GLN A 128 -9.26 -7.71 -8.64
C GLN A 128 -9.14 -7.78 -10.17
N THR A 129 -9.69 -8.88 -10.71
CA THR A 129 -10.16 -9.14 -12.10
C THR A 129 -9.18 -9.03 -13.27
N GLU A 130 -8.80 -10.21 -13.77
CA GLU A 130 -8.94 -10.67 -15.17
C GLU A 130 -9.21 -9.59 -16.24
N LYS A 131 -8.12 -9.10 -16.84
CA LYS A 131 -7.92 -8.48 -18.16
C LYS A 131 -6.99 -7.27 -17.99
N GLU A 132 -5.67 -7.49 -18.00
CA GLU A 132 -4.69 -6.54 -18.57
C GLU A 132 -3.21 -6.90 -18.35
N TYR A 133 -2.85 -7.91 -17.55
CA TYR A 133 -1.43 -8.19 -17.25
C TYR A 133 -0.88 -9.55 -17.71
N VAL A 134 -1.50 -10.16 -18.73
CA VAL A 134 -0.88 -11.25 -19.50
C VAL A 134 -1.16 -11.01 -20.99
N GLN A 135 -0.44 -10.08 -21.61
CA GLN A 135 0.02 -10.14 -23.00
C GLN A 135 1.04 -9.02 -23.25
N ALA A 136 2.31 -9.35 -23.14
CA ALA A 136 3.41 -8.92 -24.01
C ALA A 136 4.62 -9.82 -23.75
#